data_AF-A0A2V6TWE0-F1
#
_entry.id   AF-A0A2V6TWE0-F1
#
_cell.length_a   1.000
_cell.length_b   1.000
_cell.length_c   1.000
_cell.angle_alpha   90.00
_cell.angle_beta   90.00
_cell.angle_gamma   90.00
#
_symmetry.space_group_name_H-M   'P 1'
#
loop_
_entity.id
_entity.type
_entity.pdbx_description
1 polymer ?
#
loop_
_entity_poly.entity_id
_entity_poly.type
_entity_poly.pdbx_seq_one_letter_code
_entity_poly.pdbx_strand_id
1 'polypeptide(L)'
;MVRAEMSADDRAFATALEARLRGLDVQKQNCGRGVRIANIQAGQVLDRTERRAYGDTRGGLTSQEKISSPADDARSCERVIEAERSTIQAALADPDRLHYESERLRVDLREELLSLLMDVRAASAVLNAQSSYEEFSLRMGAIGNRLTFIRYRYHIALSRGDHRALGVPISEACNALYAAAGEWKQAHRAAREVASAQAAASRALPWHVDYFQRQVREAQLKHAQAQRRLTDNTTTALTLVHSATRVARHGESASAVSRNR
;
A
#
# COMPACT_ATOMS: atom_id res chain seq x y z
N MET A 1 21.18 3.15 -36.80
CA MET A 1 21.54 1.71 -36.82
C MET A 1 21.69 1.08 -35.42
N VAL A 2 21.49 1.79 -34.29
CA VAL A 2 21.79 1.29 -32.92
C VAL A 2 20.72 0.33 -32.34
N ARG A 3 19.47 0.34 -32.82
CA ARG A 3 18.38 -0.53 -32.28
C ARG A 3 18.47 -2.01 -32.67
N ALA A 4 19.34 -2.40 -33.60
CA ALA A 4 19.39 -3.76 -34.14
C ALA A 4 20.14 -4.77 -33.24
N GLU A 5 20.96 -4.29 -32.31
CA GLU A 5 21.78 -5.13 -31.41
C GLU A 5 21.21 -5.21 -29.98
N MET A 6 20.11 -4.50 -29.69
CA MET A 6 19.50 -4.49 -28.35
C MET A 6 18.72 -5.77 -28.06
N SER A 7 18.91 -6.32 -26.85
CA SER A 7 18.13 -7.46 -26.37
C SER A 7 16.63 -7.14 -26.33
N ALA A 8 15.78 -8.17 -26.32
CA ALA A 8 14.34 -7.99 -26.17
C ALA A 8 13.98 -7.27 -24.85
N ASP A 9 14.73 -7.54 -23.79
CA ASP A 9 14.55 -6.96 -22.46
C ASP A 9 14.92 -5.47 -22.45
N ASP A 10 16.01 -5.08 -23.11
CA ASP A 10 16.41 -3.67 -23.22
C ASP A 10 15.43 -2.87 -24.06
N ARG A 11 14.86 -3.48 -25.11
CA ARG A 11 13.78 -2.85 -25.91
C ARG A 11 12.51 -2.64 -25.09
N ALA A 12 12.13 -3.62 -24.27
CA ALA A 12 10.99 -3.49 -23.36
C ALA A 12 11.23 -2.40 -22.30
N PHE A 13 12.44 -2.33 -21.75
CA PHE A 13 12.83 -1.30 -20.79
C PHE A 13 12.82 0.10 -21.42
N ALA A 14 13.42 0.27 -22.60
CA ALA A 14 13.38 1.53 -23.33
C ALA A 14 11.94 1.98 -23.61
N THR A 15 11.06 1.06 -24.02
CA THR A 15 9.65 1.36 -24.28
C THR A 15 8.93 1.84 -23.00
N ALA A 16 9.23 1.23 -21.86
CA ALA A 16 8.66 1.64 -20.57
C ALA A 16 9.19 3.01 -20.12
N LEU A 17 10.47 3.31 -20.34
CA LEU A 17 11.07 4.62 -20.10
C LEU A 17 10.46 5.71 -21.00
N GLU A 18 10.27 5.43 -22.30
CA GLU A 18 9.57 6.32 -23.23
C GLU A 18 8.11 6.59 -22.78
N ALA A 19 7.42 5.56 -22.29
CA ALA A 19 6.08 5.74 -21.71
C ALA A 19 6.10 6.59 -20.44
N ARG A 20 7.11 6.44 -19.58
CA ARG A 20 7.28 7.28 -18.38
C ARG A 20 7.57 8.74 -18.74
N LEU A 21 8.40 9.00 -19.75
CA LEU A 21 8.63 10.36 -20.27
C LEU A 21 7.32 11.04 -20.68
N ARG A 22 6.45 10.35 -21.43
CA ARG A 22 5.12 10.87 -21.79
C ARG A 22 4.25 11.14 -20.56
N GLY A 23 4.32 10.29 -19.53
CA GLY A 23 3.62 10.50 -18.27
C GLY A 23 4.14 11.71 -17.49
N LEU A 24 5.45 11.96 -17.52
CA LEU A 24 6.10 13.12 -16.90
C LEU A 24 5.67 14.43 -17.55
N ASP A 25 5.44 14.46 -18.87
CA ASP A 25 4.89 15.65 -19.55
C ASP A 25 3.51 16.02 -19.01
N VAL A 26 2.63 15.03 -18.81
CA VAL A 26 1.31 15.24 -18.21
C VAL A 26 1.42 15.63 -16.73
N GLN A 27 2.34 15.04 -15.98
CA GLN A 27 2.56 15.42 -14.57
C GLN A 27 3.08 16.85 -14.45
N LYS A 28 3.97 17.28 -15.35
CA LYS A 28 4.50 18.65 -15.40
C LYS A 28 3.39 19.67 -15.62
N GLN A 29 2.45 19.40 -16.54
CA GLN A 29 1.27 20.24 -16.77
C GLN A 29 0.33 20.33 -15.56
N ASN A 30 0.44 19.39 -14.62
CA ASN A 30 -0.37 19.34 -13.40
C ASN A 30 0.38 19.85 -12.16
N CYS A 31 1.68 20.17 -12.25
CA CYS A 31 2.39 20.84 -11.17
C CYS A 31 1.67 22.17 -10.81
N GLY A 32 1.39 22.37 -9.52
CA GLY A 32 0.65 23.54 -9.04
C GLY A 32 -0.88 23.48 -9.15
N ARG A 33 -1.47 22.50 -9.87
CA ARG A 33 -2.94 22.37 -9.99
C ARG A 33 -3.59 21.95 -8.65
N GLY A 34 -2.97 21.00 -7.93
CA GLY A 34 -3.41 20.57 -6.60
C GLY A 34 -3.25 21.65 -5.53
N VAL A 35 -2.15 22.42 -5.57
CA VAL A 35 -1.90 23.53 -4.64
C VAL A 35 -2.82 24.73 -4.92
N ARG A 36 -3.14 25.01 -6.19
CA ARG A 36 -4.16 26.00 -6.56
C ARG A 36 -5.53 25.62 -6.01
N ILE A 37 -5.94 24.36 -6.12
CA ILE A 37 -7.22 23.89 -5.58
C ILE A 37 -7.21 23.96 -4.04
N ALA A 38 -6.13 23.53 -3.38
CA ALA A 38 -5.99 23.60 -1.93
C ALA A 38 -6.00 25.04 -1.41
N ASN A 39 -5.32 25.99 -2.08
CA ASN A 39 -5.32 27.40 -1.71
C ASN A 39 -6.66 28.09 -1.96
N ILE A 40 -7.37 27.73 -3.04
CA ILE A 40 -8.75 28.18 -3.27
C ILE A 40 -9.67 27.67 -2.15
N GLN A 41 -9.54 26.40 -1.75
CA GLN A 41 -10.32 25.81 -0.67
C GLN A 41 -9.96 26.42 0.70
N ALA A 42 -8.67 26.63 0.99
CA ALA A 42 -8.21 27.28 2.22
C ALA A 42 -8.70 28.73 2.31
N GLY A 43 -8.63 29.50 1.22
CA GLY A 43 -9.18 30.84 1.13
C GLY A 43 -10.70 30.89 1.35
N GLN A 44 -11.44 29.91 0.82
CA GLN A 44 -12.88 29.78 1.03
C GLN A 44 -13.25 29.38 2.47
N VAL A 45 -12.41 28.57 3.13
CA VAL A 45 -12.62 28.16 4.53
C VAL A 45 -12.32 29.33 5.46
N LEU A 46 -11.19 30.03 5.27
CA LEU A 46 -10.79 31.20 6.04
C LEU A 46 -11.84 32.33 5.92
N ASP A 47 -12.29 32.64 4.70
CA ASP A 47 -13.34 33.63 4.44
C ASP A 47 -14.69 33.24 5.11
N ARG A 48 -15.03 31.94 5.16
CA ARG A 48 -16.22 31.47 5.89
C ARG A 48 -16.06 31.57 7.41
N THR A 49 -14.88 31.30 7.96
CA THR A 49 -14.63 31.40 9.40
C THR A 49 -14.55 32.85 9.87
N GLU A 50 -13.93 33.74 9.10
CA GLU A 50 -13.85 35.17 9.43
C GLU A 50 -15.23 35.86 9.37
N ARG A 51 -16.05 35.56 8.35
CA ARG A 51 -17.44 36.06 8.27
C ARG A 51 -18.33 35.57 9.42
N ARG A 52 -18.07 34.38 9.96
CA ARG A 52 -18.78 33.85 11.14
C ARG A 52 -18.29 34.48 12.45
N ALA A 53 -17.01 34.86 12.52
CA ALA A 53 -16.42 35.41 13.73
C ALA A 53 -16.72 36.91 13.93
N TYR A 54 -16.80 37.70 12.84
CA TYR A 54 -16.90 39.16 12.95
C TYR A 54 -18.23 39.78 12.50
N GLY A 55 -19.15 39.00 11.93
CA GLY A 55 -20.47 39.52 11.52
C GLY A 55 -20.43 40.66 10.49
N ASP A 56 -19.26 40.92 9.89
CA ASP A 56 -19.02 42.03 8.98
C ASP A 56 -19.00 41.52 7.52
N THR A 57 -19.74 42.22 6.66
CA THR A 57 -19.87 41.93 5.22
C THR A 57 -18.76 42.57 4.37
N ARG A 58 -17.82 43.30 4.97
CA ARG A 58 -16.67 43.86 4.25
C ARG A 58 -15.40 43.06 4.50
N GLY A 59 -15.11 42.15 3.59
CA GLY A 59 -13.89 41.36 3.56
C GLY A 59 -12.64 42.25 3.43
N GLY A 60 -11.73 42.10 4.39
CA GLY A 60 -10.36 42.61 4.34
C GLY A 60 -9.40 41.51 4.74
N LEU A 61 -8.68 40.95 3.76
CA LEU A 61 -7.67 39.91 3.96
C LEU A 61 -6.43 40.53 4.63
N THR A 62 -6.25 40.33 5.94
CA THR A 62 -4.99 40.63 6.64
C THR A 62 -4.56 39.48 7.53
N SER A 63 -4.05 38.40 6.94
CA SER A 63 -3.35 37.35 7.67
C SER A 63 -2.41 36.61 6.71
N GLN A 64 -1.24 37.22 6.52
CA GLN A 64 -0.13 36.69 5.74
C GLN A 64 0.68 35.73 6.63
N GLU A 65 0.07 34.61 7.05
CA GLU A 65 0.82 33.49 7.61
C GLU A 65 1.46 32.69 6.48
N LYS A 66 2.74 32.34 6.68
CA LYS A 66 3.63 31.68 5.71
C LYS A 66 3.12 30.28 5.32
N ILE A 67 2.12 30.23 4.45
CA ILE A 67 1.88 29.08 3.57
C ILE A 67 3.06 29.08 2.59
N SER A 68 3.76 27.95 2.43
CA SER A 68 4.76 27.78 1.37
C SER A 68 4.16 28.30 0.07
N SER A 69 4.88 29.18 -0.63
CA SER A 69 4.31 29.82 -1.81
C SER A 69 3.88 28.73 -2.79
N PRO A 70 2.64 28.72 -3.31
CA PRO A 70 2.23 27.80 -4.38
C PRO A 70 3.18 27.81 -5.58
N ALA A 71 3.92 28.91 -5.78
CA ALA A 71 4.96 29.01 -6.80
C ALA A 71 6.25 28.25 -6.43
N ASP A 72 6.57 28.07 -5.14
CA ASP A 72 7.75 27.34 -4.68
C ASP A 72 7.50 25.83 -4.71
N ASP A 73 6.28 25.39 -4.38
CA ASP A 73 5.86 23.99 -4.48
C ASP A 73 5.70 23.54 -5.94
N ALA A 74 5.19 24.41 -6.83
CA ALA A 74 5.15 24.16 -8.27
C ALA A 74 6.57 24.06 -8.87
N ARG A 75 7.48 24.98 -8.51
CA ARG A 75 8.88 24.93 -8.94
C ARG A 75 9.65 23.74 -8.37
N SER A 76 9.29 23.27 -7.18
CA SER A 76 9.85 22.02 -6.62
C SER A 76 9.39 20.80 -7.43
N CYS A 77 8.08 20.70 -7.71
CA CYS A 77 7.49 19.66 -8.56
C CYS A 77 8.15 19.61 -9.95
N GLU A 78 8.28 20.76 -10.62
CA GLU A 78 8.91 20.84 -11.93
C GLU A 78 10.38 20.41 -11.90
N ARG A 79 11.14 20.81 -10.87
CA ARG A 79 12.55 20.40 -10.73
C ARG A 79 12.70 18.89 -10.56
N VAL A 80 11.84 18.26 -9.76
CA VAL A 80 11.85 16.79 -9.60
C VAL A 80 11.53 16.10 -10.92
N ILE A 81 10.53 16.59 -11.66
CA ILE A 81 10.16 16.04 -12.97
C ILE A 81 11.28 16.21 -13.99
N GLU A 82 11.92 17.38 -14.04
CA GLU A 82 13.00 17.64 -15.00
C GLU A 82 14.26 16.82 -14.68
N ALA A 83 14.57 16.62 -13.40
CA ALA A 83 15.63 15.71 -12.96
C ALA A 83 15.35 14.26 -13.38
N GLU A 84 14.11 13.79 -13.24
CA GLU A 84 13.71 12.46 -13.68
C GLU A 84 13.79 12.34 -15.22
N ARG A 85 13.30 13.34 -15.98
CA ARG A 85 13.42 13.37 -17.45
C ARG A 85 14.87 13.28 -17.91
N SER A 86 15.74 14.12 -17.35
CA SER A 86 17.16 14.13 -17.68
C SER A 86 17.80 12.77 -17.41
N THR A 87 17.47 12.15 -16.28
CA THR A 87 17.96 10.81 -15.92
C THR A 87 17.49 9.75 -16.93
N ILE A 88 16.22 9.77 -17.32
CA ILE A 88 15.67 8.81 -18.29
C ILE A 88 16.27 9.02 -19.69
N GLN A 89 16.39 10.28 -20.14
CA GLN A 89 16.99 10.60 -21.43
C GLN A 89 18.45 10.16 -21.50
N ALA A 90 19.21 10.35 -20.41
CA ALA A 90 20.60 9.90 -20.33
C ALA A 90 20.72 8.38 -20.36
N ALA A 91 19.76 7.64 -19.78
CA ALA A 91 19.70 6.18 -19.89
C ALA A 91 19.33 5.72 -21.32
N LEU A 92 18.42 6.42 -22.00
CA LEU A 92 18.02 6.08 -23.38
C LEU A 92 19.09 6.42 -24.43
N ALA A 93 19.98 7.36 -24.14
CA ALA A 93 21.04 7.80 -25.05
C ALA A 93 22.21 6.81 -25.15
N ASP A 94 22.39 5.96 -24.15
CA ASP A 94 23.53 5.04 -24.01
C ASP A 94 23.04 3.59 -23.80
N PRO A 95 23.24 2.68 -24.78
CA PRO A 95 22.81 1.29 -24.68
C PRO A 95 23.40 0.53 -23.48
N ASP A 96 24.65 0.78 -23.11
CA ASP A 96 25.30 0.07 -22.00
C ASP A 96 24.70 0.53 -20.67
N ARG A 97 24.46 1.83 -20.53
CA ARG A 97 23.75 2.40 -19.38
C ARG A 97 22.31 1.91 -19.29
N LEU A 98 21.61 1.82 -20.42
CA LEU A 98 20.25 1.30 -20.47
C LEU A 98 20.19 -0.13 -19.96
N HIS A 99 21.10 -0.98 -20.44
CA HIS A 99 21.21 -2.37 -20.04
C HIS A 99 21.52 -2.49 -18.53
N TYR A 100 22.51 -1.75 -18.05
CA TYR A 100 22.87 -1.71 -16.64
C TYR A 100 21.70 -1.30 -15.74
N GLU A 101 20.99 -0.22 -16.08
CA GLU A 101 19.83 0.27 -15.32
C GLU A 101 18.66 -0.71 -15.34
N SER A 102 18.45 -1.40 -16.48
CA SER A 102 17.44 -2.45 -16.64
C SER A 102 17.69 -3.61 -15.66
N GLU A 103 18.91 -4.15 -15.67
CA GLU A 103 19.28 -5.26 -14.79
C GLU A 103 19.31 -4.84 -13.32
N ARG A 104 19.85 -3.66 -13.00
CA ARG A 104 19.84 -3.13 -11.63
C ARG A 104 18.41 -3.04 -11.09
N LEU A 105 17.49 -2.47 -11.85
CA LEU A 105 16.09 -2.33 -11.41
C LEU A 105 15.41 -3.69 -11.20
N ARG A 106 15.74 -4.68 -12.04
CA ARG A 106 15.22 -6.05 -11.91
C ARG A 106 15.74 -6.74 -10.64
N VAL A 107 17.04 -6.62 -10.36
CA VAL A 107 17.68 -7.18 -9.16
C VAL A 107 17.14 -6.49 -7.91
N ASP A 108 17.12 -5.16 -7.88
CA ASP A 108 16.62 -4.37 -6.75
C ASP A 108 15.14 -4.71 -6.46
N LEU A 109 14.29 -4.82 -7.49
CA LEU A 109 12.89 -5.22 -7.31
C LEU A 109 12.79 -6.62 -6.70
N ARG A 110 13.62 -7.56 -7.14
CA ARG A 110 13.63 -8.92 -6.59
C ARG A 110 13.98 -8.91 -5.11
N GLU A 111 15.00 -8.16 -4.71
CA GLU A 111 15.40 -8.03 -3.30
C GLU A 111 14.30 -7.40 -2.44
N GLU A 112 13.61 -6.38 -2.95
CA GLU A 112 12.47 -5.77 -2.26
C GLU A 112 11.28 -6.72 -2.14
N LEU A 113 11.01 -7.54 -3.15
CA LEU A 113 9.97 -8.59 -3.09
C LEU A 113 10.33 -9.66 -2.06
N LEU A 114 11.60 -10.07 -1.96
CA LEU A 114 12.05 -11.01 -0.93
C LEU A 114 11.94 -10.41 0.48
N SER A 115 12.27 -9.13 0.63
CA SER A 115 12.09 -8.40 1.89
C SER A 115 10.61 -8.31 2.28
N LEU A 116 9.72 -8.02 1.31
CA LEU A 116 8.27 -8.06 1.53
C LEU A 116 7.79 -9.45 1.96
N LEU A 117 8.31 -10.52 1.36
CA LEU A 117 8.00 -11.88 1.77
C LEU A 117 8.43 -12.17 3.22
N MET A 118 9.55 -11.62 3.67
CA MET A 118 9.97 -11.74 5.07
C MET A 118 9.00 -11.03 6.03
N ASP A 119 8.53 -9.83 5.66
CA ASP A 119 7.51 -9.11 6.44
C ASP A 119 6.18 -9.89 6.50
N VAL A 120 5.76 -10.46 5.36
CA VAL A 120 4.58 -11.33 5.22
C VAL A 120 4.69 -12.58 6.10
N ARG A 121 5.85 -13.25 6.11
CA ARG A 121 6.10 -14.40 6.98
C ARG A 121 6.03 -14.00 8.45
N ALA A 122 6.63 -12.87 8.82
CA ALA A 122 6.60 -12.36 10.18
C ALA A 122 5.17 -12.02 10.65
N ALA A 123 4.34 -11.41 9.79
CA ALA A 123 2.92 -11.18 10.08
C ALA A 123 2.14 -12.49 10.25
N SER A 124 2.40 -13.49 9.40
CA SER A 124 1.74 -14.79 9.49
C SER A 124 2.06 -15.57 10.77
N ALA A 125 3.27 -15.40 11.32
CA ALA A 125 3.66 -16.03 12.58
C ALA A 125 2.83 -15.51 13.77
N VAL A 126 2.55 -14.20 13.80
CA VAL A 126 1.70 -13.55 14.81
C VAL A 126 0.25 -14.06 14.72
N LEU A 127 -0.25 -14.27 13.51
CA LEU A 127 -1.58 -14.82 13.27
C LEU A 127 -1.73 -16.25 13.82
N ASN A 128 -0.67 -17.06 13.73
CA ASN A 128 -0.66 -18.45 14.20
C ASN A 128 -0.46 -18.56 15.74
N ALA A 129 0.23 -17.59 16.35
CA ALA A 129 0.63 -17.64 17.76
C ALA A 129 -0.47 -17.20 18.76
N GLN A 130 -1.69 -16.90 18.30
CA GLN A 130 -2.74 -16.27 19.12
C GLN A 130 -2.26 -14.96 19.78
N SER A 131 -1.34 -14.24 19.13
CA SER A 131 -0.84 -12.94 19.59
C SER A 131 -1.94 -11.86 19.60
N SER A 132 -1.61 -10.66 20.08
CA SER A 132 -2.57 -9.56 20.10
C SER A 132 -2.91 -9.06 18.69
N TYR A 133 -4.17 -8.65 18.49
CA TYR A 133 -4.63 -8.00 17.26
C TYR A 133 -3.81 -6.73 16.95
N GLU A 134 -3.36 -6.01 17.98
CA GLU A 134 -2.56 -4.79 17.82
C GLU A 134 -1.21 -5.07 17.18
N GLU A 135 -0.49 -6.10 17.65
CA GLU A 135 0.78 -6.50 17.04
C GLU A 135 0.60 -6.91 15.58
N PHE A 136 -0.44 -7.70 15.30
CA PHE A 136 -0.75 -8.10 13.92
C PHE A 136 -1.06 -6.89 13.03
N SER A 137 -1.84 -5.94 13.53
CA SER A 137 -2.21 -4.73 12.77
C SER A 137 -1.00 -3.85 12.44
N LEU A 138 -0.03 -3.74 13.33
CA LEU A 138 1.22 -2.99 13.09
C LEU A 138 2.03 -3.61 11.95
N ARG A 139 2.14 -4.94 11.92
CA ARG A 139 2.83 -5.67 10.85
C ARG A 139 2.12 -5.52 9.50
N MET A 140 0.79 -5.55 9.48
CA MET A 140 0.01 -5.28 8.26
C MET A 140 0.19 -3.84 7.76
N GLY A 141 0.39 -2.87 8.66
CA GLY A 141 0.75 -1.50 8.31
C GLY A 141 2.11 -1.41 7.62
N ALA A 142 3.14 -2.10 8.15
CA ALA A 142 4.47 -2.15 7.55
C ALA A 142 4.45 -2.78 6.14
N ILE A 143 3.71 -3.88 5.97
CA ILE A 143 3.47 -4.51 4.66
C ILE A 143 2.84 -3.52 3.68
N GLY A 144 1.82 -2.77 4.11
CA GLY A 144 1.15 -1.75 3.28
C GLY A 144 2.10 -0.63 2.83
N ASN A 145 2.96 -0.17 3.73
CA ASN A 145 3.97 0.86 3.42
C ASN A 145 4.98 0.34 2.39
N ARG A 146 5.50 -0.89 2.56
CA ARG A 146 6.45 -1.48 1.61
C ARG A 146 5.80 -1.75 0.24
N LEU A 147 4.56 -2.22 0.20
CA LEU A 147 3.82 -2.36 -1.06
C LEU A 147 3.68 -1.04 -1.81
N THR A 148 3.39 0.05 -1.08
CA THR A 148 3.29 1.39 -1.66
C THR A 148 4.64 1.86 -2.21
N PHE A 149 5.71 1.65 -1.44
CA PHE A 149 7.08 1.93 -1.88
C PHE A 149 7.44 1.14 -3.15
N ILE A 150 7.17 -0.17 -3.18
CA ILE A 150 7.46 -1.03 -4.33
C ILE A 150 6.73 -0.55 -5.58
N ARG A 151 5.41 -0.27 -5.45
CA ARG A 151 4.57 0.23 -6.55
C ARG A 151 5.08 1.55 -7.10
N TYR A 152 5.55 2.45 -6.25
CA TYR A 152 6.05 3.75 -6.66
C TYR A 152 7.44 3.63 -7.31
N ARG A 153 8.41 3.06 -6.59
CA ARG A 153 9.82 3.05 -7.00
C ARG A 153 10.09 2.11 -8.18
N TYR A 154 9.39 0.99 -8.27
CA TYR A 154 9.66 -0.04 -9.28
C TYR A 154 8.58 -0.15 -10.36
N HIS A 155 7.74 0.87 -10.54
CA HIS A 155 6.63 0.84 -11.50
C HIS A 155 7.05 0.44 -12.93
N ILE A 156 8.25 0.79 -13.38
CA ILE A 156 8.81 0.41 -14.69
C ILE A 156 9.09 -1.11 -14.75
N ALA A 157 9.73 -1.69 -13.75
CA ALA A 157 9.95 -3.14 -13.71
C ALA A 157 8.63 -3.91 -13.50
N LEU A 158 7.68 -3.32 -12.77
CA LEU A 158 6.35 -3.89 -12.62
C LEU A 158 5.59 -3.94 -13.95
N SER A 159 5.60 -2.87 -14.74
CA SER A 159 4.89 -2.83 -16.04
C SER A 159 5.47 -3.79 -17.08
N ARG A 160 6.76 -4.11 -16.98
CA ARG A 160 7.42 -5.16 -17.78
C ARG A 160 7.05 -6.58 -17.38
N GLY A 161 6.50 -6.77 -16.17
CA GLY A 161 6.16 -8.08 -15.65
C GLY A 161 7.31 -8.78 -14.92
N ASP A 162 8.39 -8.08 -14.56
CA ASP A 162 9.57 -8.66 -13.88
C ASP A 162 9.21 -9.27 -12.51
N HIS A 163 8.09 -8.82 -11.93
CA HIS A 163 7.55 -9.34 -10.69
C HIS A 163 6.79 -10.66 -10.85
N ARG A 164 6.38 -11.10 -12.04
CA ARG A 164 5.36 -12.17 -12.20
C ARG A 164 5.70 -13.46 -11.44
N ALA A 165 6.97 -13.87 -11.44
CA ALA A 165 7.40 -15.10 -10.78
C ALA A 165 7.30 -15.05 -9.25
N LEU A 166 7.61 -13.91 -8.61
CA LEU A 166 7.63 -13.77 -7.15
C LEU A 166 6.49 -12.90 -6.61
N GLY A 167 6.24 -11.77 -7.25
CA GLY A 167 5.24 -10.79 -6.86
C GLY A 167 3.80 -11.30 -6.91
N VAL A 168 3.44 -12.20 -7.83
CA VAL A 168 2.07 -12.77 -7.86
C VAL A 168 1.80 -13.62 -6.61
N PRO A 169 2.60 -14.66 -6.29
CA PRO A 169 2.42 -15.42 -5.04
C PRO A 169 2.48 -14.56 -3.78
N ILE A 170 3.40 -13.59 -3.72
CA ILE A 170 3.51 -12.68 -2.58
C ILE A 170 2.27 -11.80 -2.44
N SER A 171 1.73 -11.28 -3.56
CA SER A 171 0.51 -10.47 -3.55
C SER A 171 -0.70 -11.27 -3.08
N GLU A 172 -0.83 -12.54 -3.48
CA GLU A 172 -1.89 -13.43 -3.01
C GLU A 172 -1.79 -13.67 -1.50
N ALA A 173 -0.58 -13.92 -1.00
CA ALA A 173 -0.32 -14.06 0.43
C ALA A 173 -0.66 -12.78 1.21
N CYS A 174 -0.27 -11.61 0.70
CA CYS A 174 -0.65 -10.31 1.28
C CYS A 174 -2.17 -10.13 1.33
N ASN A 175 -2.87 -10.41 0.24
CA ASN A 175 -4.33 -10.28 0.17
C ASN A 175 -5.03 -11.19 1.19
N ALA A 176 -4.56 -12.43 1.33
CA ALA A 176 -5.11 -13.36 2.31
C ALA A 176 -4.83 -12.91 3.76
N LEU A 177 -3.65 -12.35 4.04
CA LEU A 177 -3.36 -11.73 5.34
C LEU A 177 -4.28 -10.53 5.63
N TYR A 178 -4.56 -9.69 4.64
CA TYR A 178 -5.52 -8.58 4.80
C TYR A 178 -6.95 -9.07 5.04
N ALA A 179 -7.37 -10.16 4.38
CA ALA A 179 -8.66 -10.80 4.64
C ALA A 179 -8.73 -11.34 6.09
N ALA A 180 -7.69 -12.05 6.54
CA ALA A 180 -7.58 -12.51 7.91
C ALA A 180 -7.60 -11.35 8.93
N ALA A 181 -6.96 -10.22 8.63
CA ALA A 181 -7.02 -9.00 9.45
C ALA A 181 -8.44 -8.44 9.57
N GLY A 182 -9.17 -8.42 8.45
CA GLY A 182 -10.58 -8.02 8.41
C GLY A 182 -11.45 -8.89 9.32
N GLU A 183 -11.30 -10.21 9.23
CA GLU A 183 -12.06 -11.15 10.07
C GLU A 183 -11.63 -11.11 11.54
N TRP A 184 -10.35 -10.89 11.84
CA TRP A 184 -9.87 -10.77 13.22
C TRP A 184 -10.48 -9.53 13.89
N LYS A 185 -10.55 -8.41 13.16
CA LYS A 185 -11.23 -7.20 13.61
C LYS A 185 -12.71 -7.45 13.87
N GLN A 186 -13.39 -8.24 13.03
CA GLN A 186 -14.79 -8.60 13.23
C GLN A 186 -14.98 -9.50 14.45
N ALA A 187 -14.14 -10.52 14.62
CA ALA A 187 -14.17 -11.40 15.79
C ALA A 187 -13.95 -10.62 17.10
N HIS A 188 -13.01 -9.67 17.10
CA HIS A 188 -12.75 -8.80 18.26
C HIS A 188 -13.94 -7.90 18.60
N ARG A 189 -14.64 -7.35 17.59
CA ARG A 189 -15.86 -6.58 17.79
C ARG A 189 -16.99 -7.45 18.34
N ALA A 190 -17.21 -8.64 17.78
CA ALA A 190 -18.23 -9.56 18.24
C ALA A 190 -17.96 -10.05 19.68
N ALA A 191 -16.69 -10.24 20.06
CA ALA A 191 -16.32 -10.57 21.44
C ALA A 191 -16.72 -9.45 22.43
N ARG A 192 -16.50 -8.19 22.04
CA ARG A 192 -16.94 -7.02 22.84
C ARG A 192 -18.46 -6.95 22.94
N GLU A 193 -19.19 -7.23 21.85
CA GLU A 193 -20.66 -7.30 21.86
C GLU A 193 -21.18 -8.37 22.83
N VAL A 194 -20.55 -9.56 22.86
CA VAL A 194 -20.88 -10.61 23.84
C VAL A 194 -20.68 -10.10 25.26
N ALA A 195 -19.53 -9.49 25.56
CA ALA A 195 -19.23 -8.96 26.89
C ALA A 195 -20.24 -7.87 27.31
N SER A 196 -20.60 -6.96 26.39
CA SER A 196 -21.61 -5.94 26.63
C SER A 196 -23.01 -6.52 26.86
N ALA A 197 -23.42 -7.52 26.06
CA ALA A 197 -24.70 -8.19 26.22
C ALA A 197 -24.78 -8.96 27.55
N GLN A 198 -23.69 -9.61 27.96
CA GLN A 198 -23.60 -10.30 29.25
C GLN A 198 -23.69 -9.33 30.42
N ALA A 199 -23.01 -8.18 30.34
CA ALA A 199 -23.08 -7.14 31.36
C ALA A 199 -24.47 -6.49 31.45
N ALA A 200 -25.20 -6.39 30.33
CA ALA A 200 -26.57 -5.92 30.34
C ALA A 200 -27.52 -6.96 30.96
N ALA A 201 -27.33 -8.25 30.63
CA ALA A 201 -28.11 -9.35 31.19
C ALA A 201 -27.94 -9.50 32.71
N SER A 202 -26.74 -9.28 33.25
CA SER A 202 -26.49 -9.37 34.70
C SER A 202 -27.16 -8.23 35.50
N ARG A 203 -27.55 -7.14 34.84
CA ARG A 203 -28.26 -6.00 35.43
C ARG A 203 -29.75 -5.98 35.06
N ALA A 204 -30.25 -7.01 34.39
CA ALA A 204 -31.62 -7.06 33.90
C ALA A 204 -32.63 -7.23 35.05
N LEU A 205 -33.72 -6.48 34.97
CA LEU A 205 -34.87 -6.69 35.85
C LEU A 205 -35.60 -8.00 35.47
N PRO A 206 -36.28 -8.68 36.42
CA PRO A 206 -36.86 -10.01 36.21
C PRO A 206 -37.75 -10.14 34.96
N TRP A 207 -38.52 -9.11 34.62
CA TRP A 207 -39.42 -9.10 33.47
C TRP A 207 -38.73 -8.86 32.11
N HIS A 208 -37.43 -8.53 32.09
CA HIS A 208 -36.63 -8.35 30.87
C HIS A 208 -35.57 -9.44 30.67
N VAL A 209 -35.46 -10.41 31.60
CA VAL A 209 -34.42 -11.45 31.57
C VAL A 209 -34.41 -12.20 30.24
N ASP A 210 -35.57 -12.61 29.74
CA ASP A 210 -35.68 -13.34 28.46
C ASP A 210 -35.17 -12.53 27.26
N TYR A 211 -35.42 -11.22 27.23
CA TYR A 211 -34.94 -10.34 26.18
C TYR A 211 -33.40 -10.27 26.17
N PHE A 212 -32.80 -10.00 27.33
CA PHE A 212 -31.34 -9.89 27.44
C PHE A 212 -30.65 -11.25 27.22
N GLN A 213 -31.25 -12.37 27.64
CA GLN A 213 -30.74 -13.70 27.34
C GLN A 213 -30.79 -14.03 25.83
N ARG A 214 -31.77 -13.54 25.08
CA ARG A 214 -31.79 -13.66 23.60
C ARG A 214 -30.66 -12.85 22.98
N GLN A 215 -30.46 -11.61 23.42
CA GLN A 215 -29.36 -10.75 22.96
C GLN A 215 -27.98 -11.38 23.21
N VAL A 216 -27.77 -12.00 24.37
CA VAL A 216 -26.53 -12.74 24.67
C VAL A 216 -26.34 -13.91 23.70
N ARG A 217 -27.39 -14.71 23.45
CA ARG A 217 -27.34 -15.84 22.51
C ARG A 217 -27.04 -15.39 21.08
N GLU A 218 -27.68 -14.32 20.61
CA GLU A 218 -27.40 -13.75 19.29
C GLU A 218 -25.96 -13.25 19.16
N ALA A 219 -25.46 -12.52 20.17
CA ALA A 219 -24.08 -12.06 20.20
C ALA A 219 -23.08 -13.23 20.20
N GLN A 220 -23.37 -14.30 20.95
CA GLN A 220 -22.54 -15.50 20.99
C GLN A 220 -22.50 -16.23 19.64
N LEU A 221 -23.64 -16.33 18.94
CA LEU A 221 -23.71 -16.92 17.61
C LEU A 221 -22.89 -16.11 16.59
N LYS A 222 -23.01 -14.76 16.62
CA LYS A 222 -22.20 -13.87 15.78
C LYS A 222 -20.70 -14.04 16.05
N HIS A 223 -20.31 -14.09 17.33
CA HIS A 223 -18.91 -14.29 17.71
C HIS A 223 -18.39 -15.66 17.24
N ALA A 224 -19.15 -16.74 17.42
CA ALA A 224 -18.77 -18.07 16.93
C ALA A 224 -18.63 -18.11 15.40
N GLN A 225 -19.53 -17.43 14.66
CA GLN A 225 -19.42 -17.35 13.21
C GLN A 225 -18.18 -16.55 12.77
N ALA A 226 -17.87 -15.44 13.43
CA ALA A 226 -16.68 -14.63 13.15
C ALA A 226 -15.39 -15.41 13.46
N GLN A 227 -15.36 -16.20 14.54
CA GLN A 227 -14.22 -17.08 14.85
C GLN A 227 -13.99 -18.16 13.80
N ARG A 228 -15.06 -18.77 13.26
CA ARG A 228 -14.95 -19.74 12.16
C ARG A 228 -14.32 -19.10 10.92
N ARG A 229 -14.85 -17.95 10.49
CA ARG A 229 -14.30 -17.21 9.33
C ARG A 229 -12.86 -16.78 9.53
N LEU A 230 -12.49 -16.36 10.75
CA LEU A 230 -11.11 -16.06 11.09
C LEU A 230 -10.22 -17.30 10.93
N THR A 231 -10.67 -18.46 11.43
CA THR A 231 -9.91 -19.73 11.33
C THR A 231 -9.70 -20.14 9.86
N ASP A 232 -10.74 -20.05 9.04
CA ASP A 232 -10.68 -20.38 7.61
C ASP A 232 -9.70 -19.46 6.86
N ASN A 233 -9.79 -18.15 7.10
CA ASN A 233 -8.90 -17.17 6.48
C ASN A 233 -7.46 -17.27 6.99
N THR A 234 -7.25 -17.58 8.27
CA THR A 234 -5.92 -17.86 8.82
C THR A 234 -5.29 -19.06 8.13
N THR A 235 -6.04 -20.15 7.97
CA THR A 235 -5.55 -21.36 7.29
C THR A 235 -5.18 -21.07 5.82
N THR A 236 -6.04 -20.31 5.14
CA THR A 236 -5.80 -19.88 3.75
C THR A 236 -4.55 -19.00 3.65
N ALA A 237 -4.43 -17.99 4.52
CA ALA A 237 -3.28 -17.10 4.54
C ALA A 237 -1.97 -17.85 4.81
N LEU A 238 -1.95 -18.75 5.80
CA LEU A 238 -0.79 -19.58 6.09
C LEU A 238 -0.40 -20.43 4.88
N THR A 239 -1.37 -21.05 4.19
CA THR A 239 -1.12 -21.87 3.00
C THR A 239 -0.48 -21.04 1.87
N LEU A 240 -0.99 -19.84 1.60
CA LEU A 240 -0.47 -18.95 0.57
C LEU A 240 0.92 -18.41 0.91
N VAL A 241 1.17 -18.08 2.18
CA VAL A 241 2.52 -17.68 2.66
C VAL A 241 3.52 -18.82 2.47
N HIS A 242 3.15 -20.06 2.78
CA HIS A 242 4.01 -21.22 2.54
C HIS A 242 4.28 -21.45 1.06
N SER A 243 3.26 -21.26 0.20
CA SER A 243 3.39 -21.34 -1.25
C SER A 243 4.37 -20.28 -1.77
N ALA A 244 4.18 -19.01 -1.41
CA ALA A 244 5.05 -17.91 -1.80
C ALA A 244 6.51 -18.12 -1.32
N THR A 245 6.68 -18.63 -0.10
CA THR A 245 8.01 -18.98 0.45
C THR A 245 8.69 -20.08 -0.36
N ARG A 246 7.94 -21.08 -0.81
CA ARG A 246 8.47 -22.17 -1.63
C ARG A 246 8.92 -21.67 -3.00
N VAL A 247 8.12 -20.82 -3.65
CA VAL A 247 8.46 -20.21 -4.94
C VAL A 247 9.75 -19.39 -4.84
N ALA A 248 9.92 -18.62 -3.77
CA ALA A 248 11.15 -17.87 -3.53
C ALA A 248 12.40 -18.76 -3.45
N ARG A 249 12.33 -19.87 -2.69
CA ARG A 249 13.44 -20.83 -2.55
C ARG A 249 13.81 -21.54 -3.85
N HIS A 250 12.81 -21.93 -4.65
CA HIS A 250 13.08 -22.55 -5.96
C HIS A 250 13.71 -21.55 -6.94
N GLY A 251 13.30 -20.29 -6.89
CA GLY A 251 13.92 -19.23 -7.68
C GLY A 251 15.37 -18.93 -7.28
N GLU A 252 15.77 -19.15 -6.04
CA GLU A 252 17.17 -19.03 -5.58
C GLU A 252 18.02 -20.22 -6.06
N SER A 253 17.46 -21.43 -6.00
CA SER A 253 18.16 -22.65 -6.40
C SER A 253 18.42 -22.71 -7.91
N ALA A 254 17.47 -22.25 -8.74
CA ALA A 254 17.65 -22.18 -10.20
C ALA A 254 18.73 -21.16 -10.62
N SER A 255 18.79 -20.01 -9.94
CA SER A 255 19.81 -18.97 -10.20
C SER A 255 21.22 -19.39 -9.75
N ALA A 256 21.34 -20.20 -8.70
CA ALA A 256 22.62 -20.73 -8.24
C ALA A 256 23.22 -21.77 -9.21
N VAL A 257 22.38 -22.60 -9.85
CA VAL A 257 22.82 -23.59 -10.84
C VAL A 257 23.26 -22.91 -12.15
N SER A 258 22.64 -21.79 -12.52
CA SER A 258 23.02 -21.02 -13.71
C SER A 258 24.33 -20.24 -13.59
N ARG A 259 24.83 -19.97 -12.36
CA ARG A 259 26.11 -19.28 -12.14
C ARG A 259 27.32 -20.22 -12.10
N ASN A 260 27.09 -21.53 -12.02
CA ASN A 260 28.13 -22.57 -11.97
C ASN A 260 28.27 -23.33 -13.31
N ARG A 261 27.72 -22.78 -14.40
CA ARG A 261 27.94 -23.21 -15.78
C ARG A 261 28.51 -22.06 -16.58
#